data_AF-A0A932QSJ7-F1
#
_entry.id   AF-A0A932QSJ7-F1
#
_cell.length_a   1.000
_cell.length_b   1.000
_cell.length_c   1.000
_cell.angle_alpha   90.00
_cell.angle_beta   90.00
_cell.angle_gamma   90.00
#
_symmetry.space_group_name_H-M   'P 1'
#
loop_
_entity.id
_entity.type
_entity.pdbx_description
1 polymer ?
#
loop_
_entity_poly.entity_id
_entity_poly.type
_entity_poly.pdbx_seq_one_letter_code
_entity_poly.pdbx_strand_id
1 'polypeptide(L)'
;MTLRFMSVEDMENYLAPCVQTEEKVKILDAKKLRGDPIDRLAYNAVFHEDQEQRGVTRALIKELAVQSGAVLSSIQGLYDAMGRGDVAGFTVPAVNIRGMTYDVARALFRAGLKNNSTSFIFEIAKSEMGYTKQEPAEYSVVILAAAIKEGYVGPVFVQGDHFQFNMKNFKADPKKEAESIKKLITKAVSAGFYNIDIDSSTLVDMDRPDVPSQQRDNFEQCAEMTKFIRSVEPKGITVSVGGEI
;
A
#
# COMPACT_ATOMS: atom_id res chain seq x y z
N MET A 1 -26.44 7.59 13.59
CA MET A 1 -25.30 7.64 14.52
C MET A 1 -24.16 8.34 13.80
N THR A 2 -23.54 9.36 14.38
CA THR A 2 -22.49 10.14 13.71
C THR A 2 -21.23 9.29 13.55
N LEU A 3 -20.78 9.04 12.31
CA LEU A 3 -19.56 8.26 12.07
C LEU A 3 -18.30 9.00 12.54
N ARG A 4 -18.34 10.33 12.64
CA ARG A 4 -17.20 11.16 13.05
C ARG A 4 -16.92 11.08 14.56
N PHE A 5 -15.65 11.02 14.95
CA PHE A 5 -15.23 11.22 16.35
C PHE A 5 -15.05 12.71 16.66
N MET A 6 -15.43 13.15 17.85
CA MET A 6 -15.31 14.55 18.26
C MET A 6 -13.90 14.91 18.74
N SER A 7 -13.18 13.96 19.31
CA SER A 7 -11.80 14.09 19.82
C SER A 7 -11.13 12.72 19.86
N VAL A 8 -9.81 12.69 20.15
CA VAL A 8 -9.10 11.42 20.42
C VAL A 8 -9.76 10.70 21.59
N GLU A 9 -10.07 11.41 22.66
CA GLU A 9 -10.77 10.87 23.84
C GLU A 9 -12.15 10.28 23.53
N ASP A 10 -12.94 10.92 22.64
CA ASP A 10 -14.22 10.36 22.17
C ASP A 10 -14.01 9.04 21.40
N MET A 11 -12.96 8.97 20.57
CA MET A 11 -12.59 7.74 19.88
C MET A 11 -12.21 6.64 20.88
N GLU A 12 -11.35 6.94 21.85
CA GLU A 12 -10.91 5.97 22.86
C GLU A 12 -12.07 5.46 23.71
N ASN A 13 -12.93 6.36 24.21
CA ASN A 13 -14.12 6.00 24.96
C ASN A 13 -15.10 5.12 24.15
N TYR A 14 -15.29 5.44 22.87
CA TYR A 14 -16.13 4.64 21.98
C TYR A 14 -15.56 3.23 21.75
N LEU A 15 -14.23 3.12 21.67
CA LEU A 15 -13.53 1.86 21.44
C LEU A 15 -13.29 1.02 22.70
N ALA A 16 -13.31 1.62 23.90
CA ALA A 16 -13.03 0.98 25.18
C ALA A 16 -13.72 -0.39 25.38
N PRO A 17 -14.95 -0.64 24.89
CA PRO A 17 -15.55 -1.97 25.00
C PRO A 17 -14.91 -3.08 24.15
N CYS A 18 -13.98 -2.76 23.25
CA CYS A 18 -13.35 -3.74 22.35
C CYS A 18 -11.84 -3.52 22.13
N VAL A 19 -11.30 -2.35 22.48
CA VAL A 19 -9.88 -2.01 22.37
C VAL A 19 -9.47 -1.20 23.60
N GLN A 20 -8.37 -1.61 24.23
CA GLN A 20 -7.63 -0.77 25.18
C GLN A 20 -6.63 0.08 24.39
N THR A 21 -6.61 1.39 24.59
CA THR A 21 -5.65 2.32 23.95
C THR A 21 -4.59 2.85 24.91
N GLU A 22 -4.86 2.85 26.21
CA GLU A 22 -3.92 3.30 27.25
C GLU A 22 -2.73 2.36 27.43
N GLU A 23 -1.54 2.95 27.63
CA GLU A 23 -0.21 2.33 27.76
C GLU A 23 0.24 1.52 26.53
N LYS A 24 -0.54 0.51 26.17
CA LYS A 24 -0.35 -0.38 25.04
C LYS A 24 -1.68 -0.72 24.41
N VAL A 25 -1.78 -0.53 23.09
CA VAL A 25 -2.95 -0.95 22.33
C VAL A 25 -3.17 -2.44 22.50
N LYS A 26 -4.41 -2.86 22.83
CA LYS A 26 -4.78 -4.27 22.93
C LYS A 26 -6.20 -4.50 22.49
N ILE A 27 -6.43 -5.51 21.65
CA ILE A 27 -7.79 -5.96 21.31
C ILE A 27 -8.38 -6.73 22.50
N LEU A 28 -9.52 -6.25 23.01
CA LEU A 28 -10.28 -6.86 24.11
C LEU A 28 -11.41 -7.75 23.58
N ASP A 29 -12.05 -7.35 22.48
CA ASP A 29 -13.10 -8.12 21.81
C ASP A 29 -12.97 -7.97 20.29
N ALA A 30 -12.35 -8.97 19.66
CA ALA A 30 -12.15 -9.00 18.21
C ALA A 30 -13.47 -9.06 17.43
N LYS A 31 -14.50 -9.75 17.94
CA LYS A 31 -15.80 -9.86 17.24
C LYS A 31 -16.50 -8.51 17.22
N LYS A 32 -16.45 -7.78 18.34
CA LYS A 32 -17.02 -6.44 18.45
C LYS A 32 -16.25 -5.42 17.62
N LEU A 33 -14.90 -5.47 17.63
CA LEU A 33 -14.05 -4.60 16.81
C LEU A 33 -14.40 -4.71 15.31
N ARG A 34 -14.65 -5.94 14.83
CA ARG A 34 -15.07 -6.23 13.45
C ARG A 34 -16.48 -5.71 13.12
N GLY A 35 -17.25 -5.23 14.08
CA GLY A 35 -18.54 -4.57 13.84
C GLY A 35 -18.38 -3.14 13.36
N ASP A 36 -19.25 -2.26 13.87
CA ASP A 36 -19.22 -0.81 13.62
C ASP A 36 -17.90 -0.12 14.01
N PRO A 37 -17.14 -0.56 15.03
CA PRO A 37 -15.90 0.13 15.43
C PRO A 37 -14.87 0.29 14.31
N ILE A 38 -14.55 -0.78 13.58
CA ILE A 38 -13.58 -0.69 12.49
C ILE A 38 -14.11 0.12 11.30
N ASP A 39 -15.43 0.08 11.03
CA ASP A 39 -16.04 0.91 9.99
C ASP A 39 -15.93 2.40 10.35
N ARG A 40 -16.14 2.73 11.63
CA ARG A 40 -16.00 4.10 12.14
C ARG A 40 -14.55 4.56 12.09
N LEU A 41 -13.60 3.70 12.44
CA LEU A 41 -12.17 4.00 12.29
C LEU A 41 -11.78 4.23 10.84
N ALA A 42 -12.19 3.36 9.91
CA ALA A 42 -11.93 3.53 8.49
C ALA A 42 -12.47 4.88 7.97
N TYR A 43 -13.69 5.26 8.37
CA TYR A 43 -14.27 6.55 8.02
C TYR A 43 -13.41 7.72 8.51
N ASN A 44 -13.00 7.73 9.78
CA ASN A 44 -12.22 8.84 10.35
C ASN A 44 -10.77 8.88 9.84
N ALA A 45 -10.20 7.73 9.44
CA ALA A 45 -8.89 7.68 8.82
C ALA A 45 -8.84 8.42 7.47
N VAL A 46 -9.97 8.53 6.77
CA VAL A 46 -10.08 9.19 5.46
C VAL A 46 -10.69 10.58 5.59
N PHE A 47 -11.90 10.66 6.17
CA PHE A 47 -12.79 11.80 6.02
C PHE A 47 -12.80 12.76 7.22
N HIS A 48 -12.06 12.46 8.30
CA HIS A 48 -11.97 13.41 9.40
C HIS A 48 -11.26 14.68 8.92
N GLU A 49 -11.77 15.88 9.25
CA GLU A 49 -11.20 17.15 8.76
C GLU A 49 -9.87 17.49 9.45
N ASP A 50 -9.77 17.16 10.74
CA ASP A 50 -8.56 17.35 11.51
C ASP A 50 -7.48 16.31 11.16
N GLN A 51 -6.27 16.80 10.90
CA GLN A 51 -5.14 15.99 10.45
C GLN A 51 -4.57 15.10 11.55
N GLU A 52 -4.56 15.58 12.80
CA GLU A 52 -4.10 14.80 13.95
C GLU A 52 -5.00 13.58 14.14
N GLN A 53 -6.31 13.76 14.08
CA GLN A 53 -7.27 12.67 14.17
C GLN A 53 -7.13 11.64 13.05
N ARG A 54 -6.92 12.07 11.80
CA ARG A 54 -6.59 11.13 10.72
C ARG A 54 -5.31 10.35 11.05
N GLY A 55 -4.29 11.03 11.56
CA GLY A 55 -3.00 10.43 11.92
C GLY A 55 -3.12 9.37 13.03
N VAL A 56 -3.76 9.72 14.15
CA VAL A 56 -3.98 8.82 15.28
C VAL A 56 -4.84 7.62 14.87
N THR A 57 -5.92 7.85 14.12
CA THR A 57 -6.79 6.78 13.62
C THR A 57 -6.03 5.81 12.71
N ARG A 58 -5.21 6.33 11.79
CA ARG A 58 -4.35 5.54 10.88
C ARG A 58 -3.34 4.69 11.65
N ALA A 59 -2.69 5.28 12.66
CA ALA A 59 -1.74 4.55 13.50
C ALA A 59 -2.42 3.42 14.28
N LEU A 60 -3.59 3.69 14.85
CA LEU A 60 -4.37 2.71 15.59
C LEU A 60 -4.81 1.54 14.69
N ILE A 61 -5.31 1.80 13.48
CA ILE A 61 -5.69 0.74 12.53
C ILE A 61 -4.49 -0.17 12.21
N LYS A 62 -3.30 0.40 11.98
CA LYS A 62 -2.09 -0.39 11.69
C LYS A 62 -1.73 -1.33 12.85
N GLU A 63 -1.76 -0.83 14.08
CA GLU A 63 -1.48 -1.62 15.28
C GLU A 63 -2.51 -2.74 15.48
N LEU A 64 -3.80 -2.41 15.33
CA LEU A 64 -4.90 -3.38 15.41
C LEU A 64 -4.81 -4.45 14.31
N ALA A 65 -4.34 -4.10 13.13
CA ALA A 65 -4.18 -5.04 12.02
C ALA A 65 -3.09 -6.07 12.33
N VAL A 66 -1.94 -5.63 12.85
CA VAL A 66 -0.85 -6.51 13.29
C VAL A 66 -1.35 -7.46 14.38
N GLN A 67 -2.05 -6.95 15.39
CA GLN A 67 -2.64 -7.80 16.46
C GLN A 67 -3.71 -8.76 15.94
N SER A 68 -4.43 -8.38 14.88
CA SER A 68 -5.39 -9.24 14.20
C SER A 68 -4.74 -10.24 13.24
N GLY A 69 -3.42 -10.16 13.03
CA GLY A 69 -2.66 -11.03 12.14
C GLY A 69 -2.69 -10.62 10.65
N ALA A 70 -3.26 -9.45 10.32
CA ALA A 70 -3.21 -8.87 8.99
C ALA A 70 -1.98 -7.96 8.86
N VAL A 71 -0.92 -8.46 8.22
CA VAL A 71 0.41 -7.81 8.26
C VAL A 71 0.82 -7.36 6.87
N LEU A 72 1.11 -6.07 6.71
CA LEU A 72 1.70 -5.53 5.48
C LEU A 72 3.02 -6.27 5.19
N SER A 73 3.10 -6.89 4.02
CA SER A 73 4.20 -7.78 3.65
C SER A 73 4.67 -7.51 2.22
N SER A 74 5.93 -7.83 1.94
CA SER A 74 6.41 -7.89 0.55
C SER A 74 6.10 -9.24 -0.06
N ILE A 75 5.75 -9.25 -1.35
CA ILE A 75 5.56 -10.49 -2.11
C ILE A 75 6.88 -11.15 -2.53
N GLN A 76 8.02 -10.47 -2.34
CA GLN A 76 9.34 -10.90 -2.80
C GLN A 76 9.63 -12.38 -2.50
N GLY A 77 9.39 -12.84 -1.28
CA GLY A 77 9.67 -14.23 -0.89
C GLY A 77 8.82 -15.27 -1.65
N LEU A 78 7.56 -14.94 -1.98
CA LEU A 78 6.71 -15.80 -2.81
C LEU A 78 7.24 -15.84 -4.25
N TYR A 79 7.58 -14.69 -4.83
CA TYR A 79 8.12 -14.61 -6.18
C TYR A 79 9.49 -15.27 -6.32
N ASP A 80 10.36 -15.16 -5.31
CA ASP A 80 11.63 -15.89 -5.29
C ASP A 80 11.42 -17.41 -5.27
N ALA A 81 10.44 -17.89 -4.48
CA ALA A 81 10.08 -19.31 -4.45
C ALA A 81 9.51 -19.78 -5.79
N MET A 82 8.69 -18.95 -6.45
CA MET A 82 8.20 -19.23 -7.80
C MET A 82 9.33 -19.26 -8.83
N GLY A 83 10.26 -18.30 -8.77
CA GLY A 83 11.42 -18.23 -9.68
C GLY A 83 12.36 -19.43 -9.55
N ARG A 84 12.46 -20.03 -8.35
CA ARG A 84 13.19 -21.29 -8.13
C ARG A 84 12.40 -22.55 -8.51
N GLY A 85 11.10 -22.43 -8.74
CA GLY A 85 10.20 -23.56 -8.99
C GLY A 85 9.70 -24.29 -7.74
N ASP A 86 9.94 -23.77 -6.54
CA ASP A 86 9.46 -24.33 -5.26
C ASP A 86 7.92 -24.23 -5.15
N VAL A 87 7.35 -23.22 -5.82
CA VAL A 87 5.91 -22.93 -5.87
C VAL A 87 5.52 -22.68 -7.33
N ALA A 88 4.46 -23.32 -7.82
CA ALA A 88 3.99 -23.15 -9.19
C ALA A 88 2.49 -23.43 -9.31
N GLY A 89 1.93 -23.22 -10.51
CA GLY A 89 0.55 -23.60 -10.84
C GLY A 89 -0.51 -22.51 -10.64
N PHE A 90 -0.10 -21.28 -10.30
CA PHE A 90 -1.01 -20.14 -10.19
C PHE A 90 -0.28 -18.81 -10.45
N THR A 91 -1.06 -17.75 -10.63
CA THR A 91 -0.61 -16.35 -10.71
C THR A 91 -1.22 -15.57 -9.56
N VAL A 92 -0.56 -14.48 -9.14
CA VAL A 92 -1.09 -13.57 -8.12
C VAL A 92 -1.79 -12.40 -8.83
N PRO A 93 -3.12 -12.22 -8.67
CA PRO A 93 -3.80 -11.09 -9.26
C PRO A 93 -3.41 -9.80 -8.52
N ALA A 94 -3.04 -8.77 -9.29
CA ALA A 94 -2.95 -7.40 -8.82
C ALA A 94 -4.21 -6.63 -9.24
N VAL A 95 -4.78 -5.86 -8.31
CA VAL A 95 -6.09 -5.23 -8.49
C VAL A 95 -5.99 -3.74 -8.19
N ASN A 96 -6.09 -2.92 -9.25
CA ASN A 96 -6.18 -1.47 -9.09
C ASN A 96 -7.51 -1.06 -8.43
N ILE A 97 -7.46 -0.28 -7.36
CA ILE A 97 -8.66 0.24 -6.70
C ILE A 97 -8.65 1.77 -6.65
N ARG A 98 -9.50 2.38 -7.49
CA ARG A 98 -9.54 3.83 -7.75
C ARG A 98 -10.64 4.56 -6.96
N GLY A 99 -11.41 3.85 -6.15
CA GLY A 99 -12.52 4.37 -5.38
C GLY A 99 -13.24 3.25 -4.63
N MET A 100 -14.04 3.62 -3.62
CA MET A 100 -14.68 2.66 -2.70
C MET A 100 -13.68 1.63 -2.15
N THR A 101 -12.44 2.06 -1.88
CA THR A 101 -11.31 1.19 -1.57
C THR A 101 -11.59 0.25 -0.40
N TYR A 102 -12.28 0.75 0.61
CA TYR A 102 -12.71 -0.05 1.75
C TYR A 102 -13.63 -1.20 1.34
N ASP A 103 -14.68 -0.89 0.58
CA ASP A 103 -15.71 -1.86 0.21
C ASP A 103 -15.20 -2.89 -0.80
N VAL A 104 -14.38 -2.46 -1.75
CA VAL A 104 -13.72 -3.35 -2.72
C VAL A 104 -12.71 -4.26 -2.01
N ALA A 105 -11.87 -3.72 -1.13
CA ALA A 105 -10.92 -4.54 -0.38
C ALA A 105 -11.63 -5.58 0.50
N ARG A 106 -12.74 -5.20 1.16
CA ARG A 106 -13.59 -6.14 1.90
C ARG A 106 -14.16 -7.24 1.00
N ALA A 107 -14.63 -6.89 -0.19
CA ALA A 107 -15.13 -7.88 -1.14
C ALA A 107 -14.03 -8.87 -1.56
N LEU A 108 -12.80 -8.38 -1.82
CA LEU A 108 -11.64 -9.22 -2.12
C LEU A 108 -11.29 -10.16 -0.97
N PHE A 109 -11.22 -9.67 0.27
CA PHE A 109 -10.95 -10.53 1.43
C PHE A 109 -12.02 -11.61 1.63
N ARG A 110 -13.31 -11.26 1.52
CA ARG A 110 -14.39 -12.26 1.59
C ARG A 110 -14.28 -13.31 0.51
N ALA A 111 -14.00 -12.89 -0.74
CA ALA A 111 -13.82 -13.81 -1.86
C ALA A 111 -12.59 -14.71 -1.65
N GLY A 112 -11.46 -14.15 -1.21
CA GLY A 112 -10.25 -14.91 -0.95
C GLY A 112 -10.42 -15.94 0.17
N LEU A 113 -11.02 -15.54 1.29
CA LEU A 113 -11.32 -16.44 2.41
C LEU A 113 -12.27 -17.57 2.00
N LYS A 114 -13.34 -17.25 1.24
CA LYS A 114 -14.30 -18.25 0.75
C LYS A 114 -13.66 -19.29 -0.17
N ASN A 115 -12.70 -18.88 -0.99
CA ASN A 115 -12.08 -19.73 -2.02
C ASN A 115 -10.70 -20.27 -1.62
N ASN A 116 -10.23 -20.00 -0.40
CA ASN A 116 -8.87 -20.31 0.04
C ASN A 116 -7.79 -19.79 -0.93
N SER A 117 -7.97 -18.56 -1.42
CA SER A 117 -7.11 -17.90 -2.40
C SER A 117 -6.86 -16.45 -1.97
N THR A 118 -5.92 -16.26 -1.07
CA THR A 118 -5.66 -14.96 -0.43
C THR A 118 -4.36 -14.28 -0.87
N SER A 119 -3.65 -14.88 -1.82
CA SER A 119 -2.53 -14.24 -2.50
C SER A 119 -3.08 -13.33 -3.59
N PHE A 120 -3.29 -12.05 -3.26
CA PHE A 120 -3.62 -10.98 -4.20
C PHE A 120 -2.94 -9.68 -3.77
N ILE A 121 -2.68 -8.80 -4.73
CA ILE A 121 -2.05 -7.51 -4.52
C ILE A 121 -3.11 -6.41 -4.67
N PHE A 122 -3.13 -5.48 -3.72
CA PHE A 122 -3.87 -4.23 -3.85
C PHE A 122 -2.95 -3.15 -4.40
N GLU A 123 -3.29 -2.55 -5.53
CA GLU A 123 -2.40 -1.60 -6.17
C GLU A 123 -3.08 -0.30 -6.54
N ILE A 124 -2.28 0.76 -6.67
CA ILE A 124 -2.74 2.08 -7.11
C ILE A 124 -1.56 2.80 -7.75
N ALA A 125 -1.80 3.42 -8.91
CA ALA A 125 -0.75 4.05 -9.68
C ALA A 125 -0.47 5.50 -9.27
N LYS A 126 0.73 6.03 -9.61
CA LYS A 126 1.10 7.44 -9.37
C LYS A 126 0.05 8.41 -9.93
N SER A 127 -0.46 8.15 -11.14
CA SER A 127 -1.49 8.96 -11.79
C SER A 127 -2.83 8.89 -11.03
N GLU A 128 -3.19 7.70 -10.57
CA GLU A 128 -4.43 7.40 -9.85
C GLU A 128 -4.49 8.09 -8.51
N MET A 129 -3.42 8.00 -7.71
CA MET A 129 -3.28 8.78 -6.48
C MET A 129 -3.54 10.28 -6.74
N GLY A 130 -3.06 10.80 -7.88
CA GLY A 130 -3.19 12.20 -8.28
C GLY A 130 -4.63 12.66 -8.52
N TYR A 131 -5.43 11.88 -9.25
CA TYR A 131 -6.82 12.26 -9.58
C TYR A 131 -7.85 11.76 -8.56
N THR A 132 -7.60 10.65 -7.86
CA THR A 132 -8.48 10.17 -6.78
C THR A 132 -8.19 10.81 -5.42
N LYS A 133 -7.05 11.51 -5.29
CA LYS A 133 -6.55 12.07 -4.02
C LYS A 133 -6.34 11.02 -2.93
N GLN A 134 -6.04 9.78 -3.32
CA GLN A 134 -5.75 8.69 -2.39
C GLN A 134 -4.25 8.63 -2.13
N GLU A 135 -3.81 9.20 -1.01
CA GLU A 135 -2.41 9.14 -0.61
C GLU A 135 -2.04 7.73 -0.08
N PRO A 136 -0.77 7.29 -0.19
CA PRO A 136 -0.35 5.96 0.24
C PRO A 136 -0.74 5.61 1.69
N ALA A 137 -0.58 6.56 2.62
CA ALA A 137 -0.89 6.37 4.04
C ALA A 137 -2.38 6.13 4.30
N GLU A 138 -3.27 6.61 3.42
CA GLU A 138 -4.69 6.36 3.47
C GLU A 138 -5.02 4.99 2.87
N TYR A 139 -4.48 4.73 1.67
CA TYR A 139 -4.77 3.52 0.90
C TYR A 139 -4.48 2.25 1.71
N SER A 140 -3.29 2.17 2.31
CA SER A 140 -2.88 0.98 3.07
C SER A 140 -3.73 0.76 4.32
N VAL A 141 -4.10 1.82 5.06
CA VAL A 141 -4.91 1.65 6.27
C VAL A 141 -6.34 1.24 5.97
N VAL A 142 -6.89 1.71 4.85
CA VAL A 142 -8.24 1.32 4.43
C VAL A 142 -8.28 -0.17 4.08
N ILE A 143 -7.24 -0.67 3.39
CA ILE A 143 -7.08 -2.10 3.13
C ILE A 143 -6.91 -2.90 4.42
N LEU A 144 -6.11 -2.41 5.38
CA LEU A 144 -5.95 -3.09 6.67
C LEU A 144 -7.24 -3.09 7.49
N ALA A 145 -8.00 -2.00 7.49
CA ALA A 145 -9.32 -1.96 8.11
C ALA A 145 -10.26 -2.99 7.49
N ALA A 146 -10.23 -3.13 6.15
CA ALA A 146 -10.99 -4.16 5.46
C ALA A 146 -10.55 -5.58 5.84
N ALA A 147 -9.25 -5.81 5.99
CA ALA A 147 -8.71 -7.09 6.45
C ALA A 147 -9.22 -7.44 7.86
N ILE A 148 -9.15 -6.47 8.79
CA ILE A 148 -9.69 -6.62 10.15
C ILE A 148 -11.18 -6.95 10.08
N LYS A 149 -11.98 -6.14 9.36
CA LYS A 149 -13.42 -6.27 9.21
C LYS A 149 -13.84 -7.68 8.78
N GLU A 150 -13.13 -8.24 7.81
CA GLU A 150 -13.43 -9.56 7.25
C GLU A 150 -12.74 -10.71 8.01
N GLY A 151 -11.97 -10.40 9.07
CA GLY A 151 -11.29 -11.39 9.89
C GLY A 151 -10.14 -12.11 9.20
N TYR A 152 -9.52 -11.45 8.21
CA TYR A 152 -8.37 -11.99 7.49
C TYR A 152 -7.14 -12.08 8.40
N VAL A 153 -6.40 -13.19 8.28
CA VAL A 153 -5.12 -13.44 8.95
C VAL A 153 -4.12 -13.87 7.89
N GLY A 154 -3.01 -13.15 7.78
CA GLY A 154 -1.98 -13.43 6.80
C GLY A 154 -1.32 -12.17 6.23
N PRO A 155 -0.46 -12.34 5.23
CA PRO A 155 0.21 -11.22 4.56
C PRO A 155 -0.80 -10.39 3.76
N VAL A 156 -0.63 -9.07 3.81
CA VAL A 156 -1.37 -8.10 2.99
C VAL A 156 -0.37 -7.42 2.05
N PHE A 157 -0.54 -7.63 0.75
CA PHE A 157 0.36 -7.07 -0.26
C PHE A 157 -0.23 -5.76 -0.82
N VAL A 158 0.50 -4.66 -0.65
CA VAL A 158 0.14 -3.36 -1.20
C VAL A 158 1.23 -2.92 -2.17
N GLN A 159 0.83 -2.47 -3.35
CA GLN A 159 1.71 -2.14 -4.46
C GLN A 159 1.56 -0.70 -4.93
N GLY A 160 2.70 -0.06 -5.19
CA GLY A 160 2.76 1.18 -5.96
C GLY A 160 2.86 0.80 -7.42
N ASP A 161 1.76 0.93 -8.14
CA ASP A 161 1.69 0.59 -9.56
C ASP A 161 2.25 1.75 -10.42
N HIS A 162 2.85 1.45 -11.57
CA HIS A 162 3.46 2.41 -12.50
C HIS A 162 3.95 3.70 -11.81
N PHE A 163 5.01 3.63 -10.99
CA PHE A 163 5.67 4.82 -10.46
C PHE A 163 6.45 5.50 -11.59
N GLN A 164 5.66 6.12 -12.47
CA GLN A 164 6.02 6.43 -13.83
C GLN A 164 6.78 7.75 -13.92
N PHE A 165 7.88 7.75 -14.67
CA PHE A 165 8.59 8.95 -15.06
C PHE A 165 7.80 9.74 -16.09
N ASN A 166 7.78 11.07 -15.97
CA ASN A 166 7.22 11.92 -16.99
C ASN A 166 8.32 12.40 -17.96
N MET A 167 8.28 11.95 -19.22
CA MET A 167 9.26 12.32 -20.26
C MET A 167 9.47 13.83 -20.41
N LYS A 168 8.40 14.63 -20.35
CA LYS A 168 8.50 16.09 -20.49
C LYS A 168 9.23 16.72 -19.31
N ASN A 169 8.93 16.29 -18.08
CA ASN A 169 9.62 16.76 -16.89
C ASN A 169 11.08 16.28 -16.87
N PHE A 170 11.32 15.03 -17.28
CA PHE A 170 12.65 14.45 -17.34
C PHE A 170 13.54 15.22 -18.33
N LYS A 171 13.05 15.53 -19.54
CA LYS A 171 13.79 16.35 -20.51
C LYS A 171 14.09 17.76 -19.99
N ALA A 172 13.22 18.33 -19.14
CA ALA A 172 13.43 19.65 -18.56
C ALA A 172 14.44 19.64 -17.40
N ASP A 173 14.35 18.65 -16.51
CA ASP A 173 15.26 18.47 -15.38
C ASP A 173 15.21 16.99 -14.89
N PRO A 174 16.16 16.15 -15.37
CA PRO A 174 16.20 14.73 -15.01
C PRO A 174 16.30 14.49 -13.51
N LYS A 175 17.11 15.31 -12.82
CA LYS A 175 17.34 15.18 -11.37
C LYS A 175 16.05 15.47 -10.62
N LYS A 176 15.35 16.54 -10.98
CA LYS A 176 14.09 16.91 -10.32
C LYS A 176 12.99 15.86 -10.53
N GLU A 177 12.87 15.28 -11.73
CA GLU A 177 11.91 14.20 -11.96
C GLU A 177 12.27 12.96 -11.13
N ALA A 178 13.53 12.52 -11.13
CA ALA A 178 14.00 11.41 -10.30
C ALA A 178 13.75 11.65 -8.80
N GLU A 179 14.03 12.84 -8.29
CA GLU A 179 13.73 13.21 -6.90
C GLU A 179 12.22 13.20 -6.59
N SER A 180 11.36 13.48 -7.58
CA SER A 180 9.91 13.37 -7.40
C SER A 180 9.47 11.91 -7.21
N ILE A 181 10.07 10.98 -7.98
CA ILE A 181 9.81 9.55 -7.86
C ILE A 181 10.34 9.02 -6.52
N LYS A 182 11.57 9.40 -6.13
CA LYS A 182 12.14 9.05 -4.81
C LYS A 182 11.24 9.51 -3.66
N LYS A 183 10.71 10.74 -3.72
CA LYS A 183 9.75 11.23 -2.70
C LYS A 183 8.49 10.38 -2.64
N LEU A 184 7.95 9.96 -3.78
CA LEU A 184 6.78 9.08 -3.83
C LEU A 184 7.10 7.69 -3.25
N ILE A 185 8.24 7.10 -3.64
CA ILE A 185 8.74 5.84 -3.09
C ILE A 185 8.84 5.91 -1.56
N THR A 186 9.48 6.95 -1.02
CA THR A 186 9.62 7.13 0.44
C THR A 186 8.26 7.18 1.14
N LYS A 187 7.29 7.92 0.58
CA LYS A 187 5.93 7.98 1.12
C LYS A 187 5.25 6.61 1.07
N ALA A 188 5.37 5.90 -0.04
CA ALA A 188 4.75 4.60 -0.26
C ALA A 188 5.33 3.52 0.68
N VAL A 189 6.65 3.40 0.74
CA VAL A 189 7.34 2.46 1.64
C VAL A 189 7.01 2.75 3.10
N SER A 190 6.99 4.02 3.50
CA SER A 190 6.58 4.44 4.86
C SER A 190 5.11 4.13 5.16
N ALA A 191 4.26 4.06 4.12
CA ALA A 191 2.87 3.68 4.23
C ALA A 191 2.64 2.16 4.23
N GLY A 192 3.64 1.35 3.86
CA GLY A 192 3.53 -0.11 3.79
C GLY A 192 3.43 -0.69 2.39
N PHE A 193 3.77 0.08 1.36
CA PHE A 193 3.83 -0.41 -0.01
C PHE A 193 5.16 -1.12 -0.18
N TYR A 194 5.12 -2.44 -0.03
CA TYR A 194 6.32 -3.29 -0.08
C TYR A 194 6.47 -4.03 -1.40
N ASN A 195 5.74 -3.58 -2.41
CA ASN A 195 5.89 -3.93 -3.82
C ASN A 195 5.82 -2.62 -4.60
N ILE A 196 6.81 -2.31 -5.43
CA ILE A 196 6.91 -1.04 -6.15
C ILE A 196 7.28 -1.34 -7.59
N ASP A 197 6.40 -0.96 -8.52
CA ASP A 197 6.65 -1.10 -9.94
C ASP A 197 7.13 0.24 -10.49
N ILE A 198 8.38 0.26 -10.95
CA ILE A 198 9.02 1.43 -11.55
C ILE A 198 8.73 1.41 -13.05
N ASP A 199 8.16 2.51 -13.55
CA ASP A 199 7.92 2.68 -14.98
C ASP A 199 8.76 3.86 -15.51
N SER A 200 9.92 3.51 -16.06
CA SER A 200 10.77 4.43 -16.83
C SER A 200 10.69 4.16 -18.34
N SER A 201 9.73 3.33 -18.78
CA SER A 201 9.55 2.98 -20.20
C SER A 201 9.20 4.19 -21.06
N THR A 202 8.58 5.21 -20.45
CA THR A 202 8.29 6.49 -21.11
C THR A 202 9.55 7.26 -21.53
N LEU A 203 10.72 6.90 -21.00
CA LEU A 203 12.01 7.52 -21.31
C LEU A 203 12.71 6.89 -22.52
N VAL A 204 12.15 5.83 -23.10
CA VAL A 204 12.69 5.21 -24.32
C VAL A 204 12.68 6.22 -25.47
N ASP A 205 13.82 6.33 -26.14
CA ASP A 205 14.07 7.32 -27.18
C ASP A 205 14.41 6.61 -28.51
N MET A 206 13.38 6.39 -29.34
CA MET A 206 13.48 5.64 -30.60
C MET A 206 14.34 6.32 -31.66
N ASP A 207 14.70 7.58 -31.49
CA ASP A 207 15.54 8.33 -32.44
C ASP A 207 17.04 7.99 -32.29
N ARG A 208 17.41 7.22 -31.25
CA ARG A 208 18.80 6.78 -31.01
C ARG A 208 19.18 5.60 -31.92
N PRO A 209 20.47 5.47 -32.28
CA PRO A 209 20.91 4.62 -33.41
C PRO A 209 20.78 3.11 -33.18
N ASP A 210 20.69 2.65 -31.94
CA ASP A 210 20.63 1.22 -31.61
C ASP A 210 19.78 0.96 -30.35
N VAL A 211 19.29 -0.27 -30.19
CA VAL A 211 18.40 -0.65 -29.07
C VAL A 211 19.00 -0.31 -27.69
N PRO A 212 20.29 -0.60 -27.39
CA PRO A 212 20.88 -0.20 -26.11
C PRO A 212 20.86 1.31 -25.85
N SER A 213 21.11 2.14 -26.86
CA SER A 213 21.06 3.59 -26.71
C SER A 213 19.62 4.08 -26.54
N GLN A 214 18.65 3.53 -27.29
CA GLN A 214 17.22 3.81 -27.18
C GLN A 214 16.70 3.56 -25.75
N GLN A 215 17.13 2.46 -25.13
CA GLN A 215 16.71 2.02 -23.80
C GLN A 215 17.53 2.62 -22.64
N ARG A 216 18.60 3.38 -22.92
CA ARG A 216 19.57 3.79 -21.89
C ARG A 216 18.94 4.50 -20.71
N ASP A 217 18.09 5.48 -20.97
CA ASP A 217 17.48 6.28 -19.91
C ASP A 217 16.48 5.43 -19.12
N ASN A 218 15.80 4.47 -19.76
CA ASN A 218 14.90 3.54 -19.10
C ASN A 218 15.66 2.67 -18.08
N PHE A 219 16.65 1.88 -18.51
CA PHE A 219 17.31 0.96 -17.59
C PHE A 219 18.19 1.68 -16.55
N GLU A 220 18.77 2.85 -16.86
CA GLU A 220 19.56 3.63 -15.90
C GLU A 220 18.67 4.21 -14.80
N GLN A 221 17.51 4.77 -15.15
CA GLN A 221 16.58 5.32 -14.16
C GLN A 221 15.91 4.20 -13.34
N CYS A 222 15.51 3.09 -13.97
CA CYS A 222 15.02 1.91 -13.25
C CYS A 222 16.04 1.39 -12.24
N ALA A 223 17.32 1.26 -12.64
CA ALA A 223 18.39 0.84 -11.74
C ALA A 223 18.64 1.84 -10.60
N GLU A 224 18.61 3.15 -10.87
CA GLU A 224 18.74 4.19 -9.85
C GLU A 224 17.61 4.11 -8.82
N MET A 225 16.36 3.99 -9.27
CA MET A 225 15.20 3.86 -8.38
C MET A 225 15.24 2.56 -7.58
N THR A 226 15.65 1.45 -8.21
CA THR A 226 15.86 0.17 -7.51
C THR A 226 16.88 0.31 -6.39
N LYS A 227 18.03 0.94 -6.67
CA LYS A 227 19.06 1.23 -5.64
C LYS A 227 18.51 2.11 -4.53
N PHE A 228 17.71 3.11 -4.87
CA PHE A 228 17.08 3.98 -3.87
C PHE A 228 16.08 3.22 -2.99
N ILE A 229 15.23 2.36 -3.56
CA ILE A 229 14.30 1.52 -2.80
C ILE A 229 15.04 0.68 -1.76
N ARG A 230 16.19 0.07 -2.12
CA ARG A 230 17.04 -0.67 -1.17
C ARG A 230 17.58 0.19 -0.03
N SER A 231 17.75 1.50 -0.24
CA SER A 231 18.22 2.41 0.81
C SER A 231 17.13 2.84 1.79
N VAL A 232 15.85 2.70 1.42
CA VAL A 232 14.71 3.13 2.25
C VAL A 232 13.83 1.96 2.73
N GLU A 233 14.15 0.72 2.36
CA GLU A 233 13.37 -0.43 2.79
C GLU A 233 13.46 -0.64 4.32
N PRO A 234 12.35 -1.04 4.98
CA PRO A 234 12.38 -1.31 6.42
C PRO A 234 13.26 -2.51 6.75
N LYS A 235 13.88 -2.50 7.93
CA LYS A 235 14.66 -3.64 8.43
C LYS A 235 13.82 -4.91 8.42
N GLY A 236 14.33 -5.97 7.79
CA GLY A 236 13.67 -7.27 7.71
C GLY A 236 12.61 -7.38 6.61
N ILE A 237 12.43 -6.34 5.79
CA ILE A 237 11.53 -6.35 4.64
C ILE A 237 12.34 -6.02 3.39
N THR A 238 12.47 -6.99 2.48
CA THR A 238 12.97 -6.74 1.13
C THR A 238 11.80 -6.28 0.28
N VAL A 239 11.76 -5.01 -0.11
CA VAL A 239 10.68 -4.49 -0.98
C VAL A 239 10.77 -5.18 -2.34
N SER A 240 9.65 -5.67 -2.89
CA SER A 240 9.63 -6.24 -4.24
C SER A 240 9.65 -5.11 -5.26
N VAL A 241 10.41 -5.28 -6.34
CA VAL A 241 10.59 -4.24 -7.35
C VAL A 241 10.29 -4.82 -8.72
N GLY A 242 9.24 -4.32 -9.36
CA GLY A 242 8.97 -4.51 -10.79
C GLY A 242 9.59 -3.39 -11.61
N GLY A 243 9.95 -3.69 -12.86
CA GLY A 243 10.45 -2.72 -13.82
C GLY A 243 9.84 -2.97 -15.19
N GLU A 244 9.46 -1.90 -15.88
CA GLU A 244 8.96 -1.97 -17.26
C GLU A 244 10.09 -1.71 -18.26
N ILE A 245 10.30 -2.67 -19.16
CA ILE A 245 11.37 -2.64 -20.18
C ILE A 245 10.77 -2.46 -21.57
#